data_AF-A0A523EBB5-F1
#
_entry.id   AF-A0A523EBB5-F1
#
_cell.length_a   1.000
_cell.length_b   1.000
_cell.length_c   1.000
_cell.angle_alpha   90.00
_cell.angle_beta   90.00
_cell.angle_gamma   90.00
#
_symmetry.space_group_name_H-M   'P 1'
#
loop_
_entity.id
_entity.type
_entity.pdbx_description
1 polymer ?
#
loop_
_entity_poly.entity_id
_entity_poly.type
_entity_poly.pdbx_seq_one_letter_code
_entity_poly.pdbx_strand_id
1 'polypeptide(L)'
;MTKISRNQPCPCGSGKKYKKCCLDKDDRQHASKSMNMPGSAADANAPLPPYAAAKLFERSETFVELKRRHPARARLFWTPSRAAALETEELVNAVRELGVDASRNPYLELARNRFSAWELSDVWRTKITQRLSQHEEDCIGIVACELWKRYCPDRPSIEMLDDWMQEGYRYMMDGRGAQACERWSTVWQVIHSRLRTGMRTCDDASVVFDGSQVLFNWVQDFAIELHNTAVDNATFADTGIQLCEDVLKQFPDETELFRLNFRADL
;
A
#
# COMPACT_ATOMS: atom_id res chain seq x y z
N MET A 1 5.74 -6.22 36.03
CA MET A 1 4.69 -5.61 36.89
C MET A 1 3.92 -6.73 37.57
N THR A 2 3.75 -6.67 38.89
CA THR A 2 3.04 -7.67 39.69
C THR A 2 1.55 -7.65 39.32
N LYS A 3 1.01 -8.74 38.74
CA LYS A 3 -0.40 -8.82 38.36
C LYS A 3 -1.29 -8.66 39.59
N ILE A 4 -2.06 -7.57 39.65
CA ILE A 4 -3.03 -7.33 40.72
C ILE A 4 -4.20 -8.31 40.55
N SER A 5 -4.52 -9.06 41.60
CA SER A 5 -5.64 -9.99 41.57
C SER A 5 -6.98 -9.24 41.52
N ARG A 6 -7.91 -9.72 40.68
CA ARG A 6 -9.23 -9.10 40.39
C ARG A 6 -10.06 -8.78 41.63
N ASN A 7 -9.89 -9.53 42.72
CA ASN A 7 -10.65 -9.37 43.96
C ASN A 7 -9.94 -8.53 45.04
N GLN A 8 -8.70 -8.09 44.82
CA GLN A 8 -7.94 -7.26 45.75
C GLN A 8 -8.47 -5.81 45.79
N PRO A 9 -8.24 -5.04 46.88
CA PRO A 9 -8.52 -3.62 46.92
C PRO A 9 -7.81 -2.89 45.78
N CYS A 10 -8.53 -1.97 45.13
CA CYS A 10 -8.03 -1.24 43.98
C CYS A 10 -6.92 -0.26 44.39
N PRO A 11 -5.76 -0.25 43.72
CA PRO A 11 -4.62 0.59 44.10
C PRO A 11 -4.85 2.09 43.91
N CYS A 12 -5.93 2.49 43.22
CA CYS A 12 -6.29 3.90 43.02
C CYS A 12 -6.85 4.58 44.29
N GLY A 13 -6.91 3.88 45.43
CA GLY A 13 -7.38 4.44 46.69
C GLY A 13 -8.90 4.52 46.84
N SER A 14 -9.67 3.94 45.91
CA SER A 14 -11.14 4.01 45.94
C SER A 14 -11.82 3.13 46.99
N GLY A 15 -11.08 2.23 47.64
CA GLY A 15 -11.61 1.25 48.59
C GLY A 15 -12.44 0.11 47.97
N LYS A 16 -12.69 0.12 46.64
CA LYS A 16 -13.45 -0.92 45.93
C LYS A 16 -12.54 -2.08 45.47
N LYS A 17 -13.12 -3.26 45.20
CA LYS A 17 -12.39 -4.37 44.55
C LYS A 17 -11.93 -3.96 43.15
N TYR A 18 -10.73 -4.36 42.73
CA TYR A 18 -10.12 -3.98 41.45
C TYR A 18 -11.06 -4.22 40.25
N LYS A 19 -11.71 -5.39 40.18
CA LYS A 19 -12.70 -5.74 39.14
C LYS A 19 -13.95 -4.85 39.06
N LYS A 20 -14.24 -4.06 40.09
CA LYS A 20 -15.39 -3.16 40.15
C LYS A 20 -14.97 -1.69 40.06
N CYS A 21 -13.71 -1.41 39.70
CA CYS A 21 -13.17 -0.05 39.75
C CYS A 21 -12.29 0.25 38.54
N CYS A 22 -11.02 -0.15 38.56
CA CYS A 22 -10.07 0.19 37.49
C CYS A 22 -9.89 -0.93 36.47
N LEU A 23 -10.35 -2.17 36.73
CA LEU A 23 -10.16 -3.27 35.77
C LEU A 23 -10.72 -2.94 34.38
N ASP A 24 -11.97 -2.50 34.25
CA ASP A 24 -12.53 -2.16 32.94
C ASP A 24 -11.83 -0.97 32.27
N LYS A 25 -11.24 -0.07 33.06
CA LYS A 25 -10.49 1.09 32.53
C LYS A 25 -9.10 0.68 32.07
N ASP A 26 -8.46 -0.22 32.81
CA ASP A 26 -7.15 -0.79 32.50
C ASP A 26 -7.28 -1.76 31.31
N ASP A 27 -8.35 -2.56 31.24
CA ASP A 27 -8.67 -3.43 30.10
C ASP A 27 -8.94 -2.59 28.84
N ARG A 28 -9.67 -1.47 28.95
CA ARG A 28 -9.84 -0.51 27.84
C ARG A 28 -8.53 0.18 27.45
N GLN A 29 -7.66 0.51 28.42
CA GLN A 29 -6.34 1.07 28.16
C GLN A 29 -5.35 0.05 27.58
N HIS A 30 -5.50 -1.23 27.91
CA HIS A 30 -4.72 -2.33 27.34
C HIS A 30 -5.22 -2.71 25.96
N ALA A 31 -6.53 -2.65 25.71
CA ALA A 31 -7.11 -2.72 24.37
C ALA A 31 -6.63 -1.55 23.51
N SER A 32 -6.65 -0.31 24.04
CA SER A 32 -6.14 0.86 23.32
C SER A 32 -4.61 0.90 23.19
N LYS A 33 -3.86 0.16 24.01
CA LYS A 33 -2.40 -0.05 23.85
C LYS A 33 -2.06 -1.22 22.93
N SER A 34 -2.99 -2.14 22.70
CA SER A 34 -2.87 -3.20 21.69
C SER A 34 -3.38 -2.73 20.33
N MET A 35 -4.16 -1.65 20.29
CA MET A 35 -4.35 -0.81 19.11
C MET A 35 -3.07 0.00 18.87
N ASN A 36 -2.03 -0.64 18.33
CA ASN A 36 -1.14 0.09 17.44
C ASN A 36 -2.02 0.67 16.33
N MET A 37 -1.88 1.96 16.06
CA MET A 37 -2.38 2.56 14.82
C MET A 37 -1.98 1.65 13.64
N PRO A 38 -2.93 1.22 12.77
CA PRO A 38 -2.57 0.59 11.52
C PRO A 38 -1.84 1.64 10.69
N GLY A 39 -0.71 1.26 10.11
CA GLY A 39 0.37 2.19 9.77
C GLY A 39 1.49 2.17 10.81
N SER A 40 1.92 0.96 11.21
CA SER A 40 3.27 0.82 11.75
C SER A 40 4.20 1.60 10.83
N ALA A 41 5.05 2.44 11.41
CA ALA A 41 6.13 3.11 10.69
C ALA A 41 7.10 2.06 10.15
N ALA A 42 6.67 1.34 9.11
CA ALA A 42 7.52 0.54 8.26
C ALA A 42 8.59 1.50 7.77
N ASP A 43 9.79 1.31 8.30
CA ASP A 43 10.98 2.16 8.23
C ASP A 43 10.72 3.58 7.69
N ALA A 44 10.63 4.57 8.57
CA ALA A 44 10.67 6.00 8.18
C ALA A 44 11.94 6.36 7.36
N ASN A 45 12.90 5.43 7.23
CA ASN A 45 14.13 5.52 6.45
C ASN A 45 14.08 4.76 5.11
N ALA A 46 13.04 3.98 4.80
CA ALA A 46 12.94 3.31 3.51
C ALA A 46 12.65 4.36 2.41
N PRO A 47 13.38 4.36 1.30
CA PRO A 47 13.12 5.31 0.22
C PRO A 47 11.73 5.04 -0.37
N LEU A 48 10.93 6.10 -0.47
CA LEU A 48 9.61 6.02 -1.09
C LEU A 48 9.70 5.54 -2.54
N PRO A 49 8.77 4.67 -3.00
CA PRO A 49 8.69 4.31 -4.41
C PRO A 49 8.61 5.58 -5.28
N PRO A 50 9.31 5.65 -6.42
CA PRO A 50 9.39 6.89 -7.20
C PRO A 50 8.03 7.45 -7.64
N TYR A 51 7.10 6.58 -8.03
CA TYR A 51 5.73 7.00 -8.38
C TYR A 51 4.97 7.54 -7.16
N ALA A 52 5.20 6.99 -5.96
CA ALA A 52 4.66 7.53 -4.72
C ALA A 52 5.26 8.91 -4.38
N ALA A 53 6.57 9.08 -4.58
CA ALA A 53 7.23 10.38 -4.44
C ALA A 53 6.65 11.43 -5.42
N ALA A 54 6.40 11.06 -6.68
CA ALA A 54 5.77 11.94 -7.67
C ALA A 54 4.35 12.38 -7.25
N LYS A 55 3.55 11.46 -6.70
CA LYS A 55 2.22 11.78 -6.14
C LYS A 55 2.31 12.74 -4.95
N LEU A 56 3.27 12.53 -4.05
CA LEU A 56 3.48 13.40 -2.89
C LEU A 56 3.96 14.80 -3.32
N PHE A 57 4.87 14.87 -4.29
CA PHE A 57 5.29 16.13 -4.88
C PHE A 57 4.10 16.91 -5.48
N GLU A 58 3.25 16.25 -6.27
CA GLU A 58 2.06 16.89 -6.87
C GLU A 58 1.10 17.45 -5.82
N ARG A 59 0.99 16.79 -4.66
CA ARG A 59 0.12 17.20 -3.54
C ARG A 59 0.77 18.20 -2.59
N SER A 60 2.06 18.46 -2.75
CA SER A 60 2.80 19.36 -1.85
C SER A 60 2.30 20.80 -1.96
N GLU A 61 2.25 21.51 -0.83
CA GLU A 61 1.91 22.93 -0.79
C GLU A 61 2.81 23.76 -1.73
N THR A 62 4.09 23.38 -1.82
CA THR A 62 5.06 24.00 -2.72
C THR A 62 4.62 23.91 -4.18
N PHE A 63 4.19 22.73 -4.64
CA PHE A 63 3.76 22.57 -6.03
C PHE A 63 2.39 23.23 -6.29
N VAL A 64 1.47 23.15 -5.32
CA VAL A 64 0.18 23.87 -5.39
C VAL A 64 0.41 25.37 -5.53
N GLU A 65 1.32 25.94 -4.74
CA GLU A 65 1.65 27.36 -4.79
C GLU A 65 2.39 27.74 -6.08
N LEU A 66 3.29 26.88 -6.57
CA LEU A 66 3.95 27.06 -7.87
C LEU A 66 2.92 27.11 -9.00
N LYS A 67 1.94 26.20 -9.00
CA LYS A 67 0.86 26.16 -9.98
C LYS A 67 0.01 27.43 -9.94
N ARG A 68 -0.22 27.99 -8.74
CA ARG A 68 -0.96 29.24 -8.54
C ARG A 68 -0.20 30.47 -9.02
N ARG A 69 1.08 30.62 -8.63
CA ARG A 69 1.88 31.83 -8.92
C ARG A 69 2.53 31.81 -10.30
N HIS A 70 2.94 30.64 -10.78
CA HIS A 70 3.74 30.47 -11.99
C HIS A 70 3.24 29.29 -12.85
N PRO A 71 2.01 29.37 -13.39
CA PRO A 71 1.40 28.25 -14.12
C PRO A 71 2.22 27.78 -15.32
N ALA A 72 2.91 28.69 -16.02
CA ALA A 72 3.79 28.32 -17.14
C ALA A 72 4.99 27.48 -16.67
N ARG A 73 5.57 27.78 -15.50
CA ARG A 73 6.67 27.00 -14.93
C ARG A 73 6.19 25.67 -14.38
N ALA A 74 5.00 25.63 -13.76
CA ALA A 74 4.40 24.39 -13.26
C ALA A 74 4.17 23.35 -14.38
N ARG A 75 3.86 23.81 -15.61
CA ARG A 75 3.70 22.94 -16.79
C ARG A 75 4.99 22.21 -17.22
N LEU A 76 6.16 22.61 -16.73
CA LEU A 76 7.40 21.89 -17.00
C LEU A 76 7.51 20.59 -16.21
N PHE A 77 6.81 20.49 -15.08
CA PHE A 77 6.83 19.30 -14.24
C PHE A 77 5.86 18.25 -14.76
N TRP A 78 6.30 17.00 -14.79
CA TRP A 78 5.43 15.86 -15.02
C TRP A 78 4.81 15.43 -13.71
N THR A 79 3.49 15.25 -13.71
CA THR A 79 2.75 14.77 -12.54
C THR A 79 1.79 13.67 -12.96
N PRO A 80 1.41 12.76 -12.04
CA PRO A 80 0.40 11.74 -12.31
C PRO A 80 -0.89 12.33 -12.90
N SER A 81 -1.42 13.42 -12.32
CA SER A 81 -2.68 14.01 -12.84
C SER A 81 -2.50 14.66 -14.21
N ARG A 82 -1.32 15.21 -14.51
CA ARG A 82 -1.03 15.73 -15.86
C ARG A 82 -1.02 14.59 -16.88
N ALA A 83 -0.32 13.49 -16.59
CA ALA A 83 -0.26 12.36 -17.50
C ALA A 83 -1.65 11.74 -17.74
N ALA A 84 -2.45 11.60 -16.67
CA ALA A 84 -3.83 11.12 -16.78
C ALA A 84 -4.72 12.00 -17.67
N ALA A 85 -4.45 13.31 -17.76
CA ALA A 85 -5.21 14.26 -18.57
C ALA A 85 -4.80 14.31 -20.06
N LEU A 86 -3.69 13.67 -20.43
CA LEU A 86 -3.20 13.63 -21.81
C LEU A 86 -3.78 12.43 -22.57
N GLU A 87 -3.94 12.57 -23.88
CA GLU A 87 -4.28 11.46 -24.77
C GLU A 87 -3.12 10.47 -24.90
N THR A 88 -3.45 9.24 -25.26
CA THR A 88 -2.43 8.16 -25.32
C THR A 88 -1.33 8.48 -26.32
N GLU A 89 -1.67 9.10 -27.45
CA GLU A 89 -0.68 9.52 -28.44
C GLU A 89 0.25 10.62 -27.91
N GLU A 90 -0.28 11.56 -27.12
CA GLU A 90 0.53 12.63 -26.51
C GLU A 90 1.54 12.05 -25.51
N LEU A 91 1.13 11.07 -24.70
CA LEU A 91 2.02 10.36 -23.79
C LEU A 91 3.13 9.62 -24.53
N VAL A 92 2.78 8.89 -25.58
CA VAL A 92 3.76 8.15 -26.39
C VAL A 92 4.72 9.12 -27.10
N ASN A 93 4.23 10.26 -27.61
CA ASN A 93 5.05 11.27 -28.25
C ASN A 93 6.06 11.89 -27.27
N ALA A 94 5.63 12.18 -26.03
CA ALA A 94 6.49 12.79 -25.01
C ALA A 94 7.74 11.97 -24.69
N VAL A 95 7.62 10.64 -24.63
CA VAL A 95 8.78 9.75 -24.40
C VAL A 95 9.51 9.40 -25.71
N ARG A 96 8.85 9.47 -26.86
CA ARG A 96 9.49 9.28 -28.17
C ARG A 96 10.53 10.35 -28.47
N GLU A 97 10.29 11.59 -28.08
CA GLU A 97 11.27 12.69 -28.19
C GLU A 97 12.55 12.40 -27.40
N LEU A 98 12.48 11.53 -26.39
CA LEU A 98 13.61 11.07 -25.58
C LEU A 98 14.24 9.77 -26.11
N GLY A 99 13.81 9.29 -27.29
CA GLY A 99 14.31 8.06 -27.91
C GLY A 99 13.63 6.77 -27.44
N VAL A 100 12.47 6.87 -26.79
CA VAL A 100 11.72 5.70 -26.26
C VAL A 100 10.55 5.33 -27.17
N ASP A 101 10.51 4.09 -27.63
CA ASP A 101 9.31 3.54 -28.27
C ASP A 101 8.36 2.94 -27.22
N ALA A 102 7.39 3.75 -26.79
CA ALA A 102 6.31 3.34 -25.89
C ALA A 102 5.01 3.00 -26.64
N SER A 103 5.08 2.69 -27.93
CA SER A 103 3.92 2.19 -28.67
C SER A 103 3.40 0.88 -28.08
N ARG A 104 2.13 0.57 -28.34
CA ARG A 104 1.39 -0.48 -27.63
C ARG A 104 2.10 -1.83 -27.62
N ASN A 105 2.58 -2.31 -28.78
CA ASN A 105 3.14 -3.66 -28.89
C ASN A 105 4.50 -3.77 -28.17
N PRO A 106 5.51 -2.92 -28.44
CA PRO A 106 6.76 -2.91 -27.67
C PRO A 106 6.55 -2.77 -26.17
N TYR A 107 5.60 -1.93 -25.75
CA TYR A 107 5.26 -1.76 -24.34
C TYR A 107 4.76 -3.07 -23.73
N LEU A 108 3.78 -3.73 -24.37
CA LEU A 108 3.22 -4.99 -23.89
C LEU A 108 4.26 -6.11 -23.82
N GLU A 109 5.13 -6.21 -24.83
CA GLU A 109 6.24 -7.16 -24.85
C GLU A 109 7.15 -6.97 -23.64
N LEU A 110 7.51 -5.71 -23.33
CA LEU A 110 8.35 -5.39 -22.19
C LEU A 110 7.64 -5.67 -20.86
N ALA A 111 6.33 -5.43 -20.80
CA ALA A 111 5.51 -5.57 -19.61
C ALA A 111 5.21 -7.04 -19.24
N ARG A 112 5.32 -8.00 -20.17
CA ARG A 112 4.80 -9.38 -20.07
C ARG A 112 5.19 -10.11 -18.77
N ASN A 113 6.44 -9.96 -18.32
CA ASN A 113 6.99 -10.68 -17.17
C ASN A 113 7.32 -9.77 -15.99
N ARG A 114 6.68 -8.59 -15.92
CA ARG A 114 6.94 -7.57 -14.89
C ARG A 114 5.65 -7.22 -14.16
N PHE A 115 5.78 -6.68 -12.96
CA PHE A 115 4.64 -6.18 -12.19
C PHE A 115 4.72 -4.67 -11.93
N SER A 116 5.90 -4.05 -11.96
CA SER A 116 6.06 -2.60 -11.85
C SER A 116 6.02 -1.96 -13.24
N ALA A 117 5.21 -0.92 -13.38
CA ALA A 117 5.23 -0.06 -14.55
C ALA A 117 6.44 0.86 -14.53
N TRP A 118 6.90 1.28 -13.34
CA TRP A 118 8.11 2.09 -13.21
C TRP A 118 9.35 1.34 -13.71
N GLU A 119 9.45 0.04 -13.49
CA GLU A 119 10.57 -0.78 -13.99
C GLU A 119 10.74 -0.70 -15.53
N LEU A 120 9.64 -0.51 -16.28
CA LEU A 120 9.72 -0.31 -17.74
C LEU A 120 10.51 0.97 -18.07
N SER A 121 10.32 2.02 -17.26
CA SER A 121 11.07 3.26 -17.41
C SER A 121 12.56 3.09 -17.10
N ASP A 122 12.94 2.21 -16.16
CA ASP A 122 14.35 1.88 -15.93
C ASP A 122 14.96 1.21 -17.17
N VAL A 123 14.26 0.24 -17.75
CA VAL A 123 14.73 -0.40 -18.99
C VAL A 123 14.86 0.61 -20.12
N TRP A 124 13.91 1.54 -20.26
CA TRP A 124 14.00 2.61 -21.26
C TRP A 124 15.22 3.51 -21.01
N ARG A 125 15.45 3.94 -19.76
CA ARG A 125 16.60 4.78 -19.36
C ARG A 125 17.94 4.14 -19.72
N THR A 126 18.09 2.82 -19.60
CA THR A 126 19.35 2.14 -19.98
C THR A 126 19.71 2.27 -21.47
N LYS A 127 18.73 2.59 -22.33
CA LYS A 127 18.91 2.73 -23.78
C LYS A 127 19.11 4.19 -24.22
N ILE A 128 18.87 5.14 -23.32
CA ILE A 128 19.01 6.57 -23.61
C ILE A 128 20.47 6.97 -23.37
N THR A 129 21.14 7.46 -24.42
CA THR A 129 22.56 7.83 -24.35
C THR A 129 22.78 9.29 -23.93
N GLN A 130 21.77 10.14 -24.09
CA GLN A 130 21.84 11.55 -23.69
C GLN A 130 21.60 11.71 -22.19
N ARG A 131 22.17 12.77 -21.61
CA ARG A 131 21.92 13.13 -20.21
C ARG A 131 20.49 13.66 -20.08
N LEU A 132 19.70 13.02 -19.24
CA LEU A 132 18.35 13.45 -18.89
C LEU A 132 18.39 14.50 -17.77
N SER A 133 17.48 15.45 -17.84
CA SER A 133 17.09 16.30 -16.72
C SER A 133 16.12 15.55 -15.80
N GLN A 134 15.98 16.01 -14.55
CA GLN A 134 15.03 15.42 -13.59
C GLN A 134 13.59 15.37 -14.15
N HIS A 135 13.16 16.41 -14.88
CA HIS A 135 11.82 16.46 -15.46
C HIS A 135 11.61 15.40 -16.55
N GLU A 136 12.66 15.07 -17.30
CA GLU A 136 12.61 14.01 -18.31
C GLU A 136 12.64 12.63 -17.65
N GLU A 137 13.40 12.43 -16.58
CA GLU A 137 13.36 11.18 -15.81
C GLU A 137 11.98 10.92 -15.21
N ASP A 138 11.37 11.96 -14.61
CA ASP A 138 10.01 11.90 -14.07
C ASP A 138 8.98 11.65 -15.18
N CYS A 139 9.13 12.30 -16.35
CA CYS A 139 8.30 12.07 -17.53
C CYS A 139 8.25 10.59 -17.90
N ILE A 140 9.41 9.97 -18.10
CA ILE A 140 9.52 8.58 -18.54
C ILE A 140 8.83 7.64 -17.52
N GLY A 141 9.08 7.84 -16.22
CA GLY A 141 8.46 7.02 -15.16
C GLY A 141 6.95 7.17 -15.05
N ILE A 142 6.47 8.42 -15.04
CA ILE A 142 5.03 8.72 -14.91
C ILE A 142 4.26 8.26 -16.16
N VAL A 143 4.82 8.48 -17.35
CA VAL A 143 4.24 7.99 -18.61
C VAL A 143 4.18 6.47 -18.63
N ALA A 144 5.23 5.77 -18.17
CA ALA A 144 5.20 4.32 -18.06
C ALA A 144 4.03 3.83 -17.19
N CYS A 145 3.82 4.45 -16.03
CA CYS A 145 2.74 4.12 -15.12
C CYS A 145 1.36 4.41 -15.72
N GLU A 146 1.20 5.55 -16.38
CA GLU A 146 -0.08 5.92 -16.99
C GLU A 146 -0.42 5.04 -18.18
N LEU A 147 0.56 4.71 -19.05
CA LEU A 147 0.35 3.77 -20.15
C LEU A 147 0.01 2.36 -19.67
N TRP A 148 0.50 1.93 -18.49
CA TRP A 148 0.13 0.63 -17.94
C TRP A 148 -1.37 0.53 -17.68
N LYS A 149 -1.95 1.56 -17.07
CA LYS A 149 -3.40 1.64 -16.79
C LYS A 149 -4.22 1.51 -18.08
N ARG A 150 -3.71 2.04 -19.20
CA ARG A 150 -4.37 2.06 -20.51
C ARG A 150 -4.18 0.76 -21.29
N TYR A 151 -2.98 0.19 -21.24
CA TYR A 151 -2.62 -0.97 -22.07
C TYR A 151 -2.83 -2.32 -21.38
N CYS A 152 -2.86 -2.34 -20.05
CA CYS A 152 -2.96 -3.52 -19.20
C CYS A 152 -4.03 -3.36 -18.09
N PRO A 153 -5.28 -2.95 -18.40
CA PRO A 153 -6.29 -2.68 -17.36
C PRO A 153 -6.61 -3.91 -16.50
N ASP A 154 -6.60 -5.11 -17.08
CA ASP A 154 -6.89 -6.37 -16.39
C ASP A 154 -5.70 -6.93 -15.60
N ARG A 155 -4.53 -6.26 -15.65
CA ARG A 155 -3.31 -6.69 -14.98
C ARG A 155 -2.68 -5.51 -14.23
N PRO A 156 -3.22 -5.11 -13.06
CA PRO A 156 -2.79 -3.90 -12.35
C PRO A 156 -1.28 -3.90 -12.03
N SER A 157 -0.58 -2.78 -12.20
CA SER A 157 0.83 -2.71 -11.80
C SER A 157 0.99 -2.58 -10.27
N ILE A 158 2.21 -2.73 -9.75
CA ILE A 158 2.53 -2.46 -8.33
C ILE A 158 2.10 -1.04 -7.96
N GLU A 159 2.29 -0.05 -8.83
CA GLU A 159 1.90 1.35 -8.57
C GLU A 159 0.38 1.50 -8.45
N MET A 160 -0.40 0.73 -9.21
CA MET A 160 -1.86 0.70 -9.08
C MET A 160 -2.30 0.01 -7.79
N LEU A 161 -1.65 -1.10 -7.42
CA LEU A 161 -1.89 -1.79 -6.16
C LEU A 161 -1.54 -0.90 -4.96
N ASP A 162 -0.45 -0.14 -5.05
CA ASP A 162 -0.06 0.86 -4.05
C ASP A 162 -1.13 1.95 -3.92
N ASP A 163 -1.63 2.51 -5.03
CA ASP A 163 -2.73 3.47 -5.02
C ASP A 163 -3.99 2.93 -4.30
N TRP A 164 -4.34 1.67 -4.59
CA TRP A 164 -5.49 1.00 -3.98
C TRP A 164 -5.25 0.66 -2.50
N MET A 165 -4.04 0.27 -2.14
CA MET A 165 -3.65 0.02 -0.76
C MET A 165 -3.78 1.29 0.08
N GLN A 166 -3.24 2.41 -0.42
CA GLN A 166 -3.36 3.73 0.22
C GLN A 166 -4.81 4.24 0.26
N GLU A 167 -5.65 3.83 -0.70
CA GLU A 167 -7.09 4.11 -0.65
C GLU A 167 -7.80 3.37 0.48
N GLY A 168 -7.47 2.11 0.74
CA GLY A 168 -8.03 1.39 1.88
C GLY A 168 -7.67 2.03 3.22
N TYR A 169 -6.42 2.51 3.39
CA TYR A 169 -6.04 3.29 4.58
C TYR A 169 -6.87 4.57 4.71
N ARG A 170 -7.12 5.30 3.61
CA ARG A 170 -8.00 6.47 3.65
C ARG A 170 -9.42 6.11 4.10
N TYR A 171 -10.01 5.04 3.57
CA TYR A 171 -11.32 4.59 4.01
C TYR A 171 -11.35 4.18 5.48
N MET A 172 -10.35 3.45 5.95
CA MET A 172 -10.22 3.05 7.35
C MET A 172 -10.16 4.28 8.26
N MET A 173 -9.30 5.27 7.95
CA MET A 173 -9.16 6.51 8.72
C MET A 173 -10.43 7.37 8.72
N ASP A 174 -11.23 7.31 7.65
CA ASP A 174 -12.52 7.98 7.54
C ASP A 174 -13.66 7.22 8.26
N GLY A 175 -13.37 6.10 8.93
CA GLY A 175 -14.36 5.25 9.62
C GLY A 175 -15.22 4.41 8.66
N ARG A 176 -14.77 4.21 7.42
CA ARG A 176 -15.48 3.49 6.35
C ARG A 176 -14.94 2.07 6.19
N GLY A 177 -14.96 1.29 7.27
CA GLY A 177 -14.27 0.00 7.36
C GLY A 177 -14.70 -1.04 6.32
N ALA A 178 -15.99 -1.12 5.98
CA ALA A 178 -16.45 -1.99 4.90
C ALA A 178 -15.78 -1.69 3.55
N GLN A 179 -15.60 -0.41 3.23
CA GLN A 179 -14.98 0.02 1.96
C GLN A 179 -13.46 -0.17 2.00
N ALA A 180 -12.84 -0.02 3.17
CA ALA A 180 -11.44 -0.38 3.38
C ALA A 180 -11.23 -1.87 3.14
N CYS A 181 -12.06 -2.73 3.74
CA CYS A 181 -12.01 -4.18 3.58
C CYS A 181 -12.23 -4.63 2.14
N GLU A 182 -13.24 -4.09 1.44
CA GLU A 182 -13.49 -4.39 0.02
C GLU A 182 -12.29 -4.02 -0.86
N ARG A 183 -11.71 -2.84 -0.62
CA ARG A 183 -10.56 -2.37 -1.37
C ARG A 183 -9.33 -3.23 -1.11
N TRP A 184 -9.01 -3.50 0.15
CA TRP A 184 -7.88 -4.35 0.52
C TRP A 184 -8.06 -5.80 0.10
N SER A 185 -9.28 -6.32 0.07
CA SER A 185 -9.59 -7.64 -0.51
C SER A 185 -9.21 -7.69 -1.99
N THR A 186 -9.52 -6.63 -2.74
CA THR A 186 -9.12 -6.51 -4.16
C THR A 186 -7.60 -6.52 -4.32
N VAL A 187 -6.89 -5.78 -3.46
CA VAL A 187 -5.42 -5.76 -3.46
C VAL A 187 -4.85 -7.14 -3.14
N TRP A 188 -5.35 -7.79 -2.08
CA TRP A 188 -4.90 -9.13 -1.67
C TRP A 188 -5.12 -10.16 -2.75
N GLN A 189 -6.29 -10.20 -3.39
CA GLN A 189 -6.57 -11.13 -4.49
C GLN A 189 -5.54 -11.03 -5.61
N VAL A 190 -5.15 -9.80 -5.99
CA VAL A 190 -4.15 -9.60 -7.04
C VAL A 190 -2.76 -10.02 -6.57
N ILE A 191 -2.34 -9.65 -5.35
CA ILE A 191 -1.05 -10.06 -4.78
C ILE A 191 -1.00 -11.59 -4.69
N HIS A 192 -1.97 -12.21 -4.05
CA HIS A 192 -2.07 -13.65 -3.84
C HIS A 192 -2.02 -14.44 -5.15
N SER A 193 -2.69 -13.96 -6.21
CA SER A 193 -2.64 -14.61 -7.54
C SER A 193 -1.23 -14.65 -8.17
N ARG A 194 -0.30 -13.81 -7.71
CA ARG A 194 1.08 -13.71 -8.22
C ARG A 194 2.08 -14.46 -7.34
N LEU A 195 1.69 -14.82 -6.11
CA LEU A 195 2.55 -15.54 -5.19
C LEU A 195 2.82 -16.95 -5.71
N ARG A 196 4.05 -17.41 -5.49
CA ARG A 196 4.50 -18.75 -5.87
C ARG A 196 4.73 -19.58 -4.61
N THR A 197 4.66 -20.89 -4.74
CA THR A 197 4.89 -21.82 -3.61
C THR A 197 6.26 -21.70 -2.96
N GLY A 198 7.25 -21.15 -3.67
CA GLY A 198 8.58 -20.86 -3.14
C GLY A 198 8.70 -19.57 -2.33
N MET A 199 7.70 -18.69 -2.35
CA MET A 199 7.69 -17.44 -1.57
C MET A 199 7.11 -17.71 -0.18
N ARG A 200 7.96 -18.07 0.77
CA ARG A 200 7.54 -18.65 2.05
C ARG A 200 7.59 -17.66 3.21
N THR A 201 8.03 -16.44 2.94
CA THR A 201 7.96 -15.24 3.80
C THR A 201 7.42 -14.05 3.01
N CYS A 202 6.99 -13.00 3.71
CA CYS A 202 6.55 -11.74 3.11
C CYS A 202 7.70 -11.04 2.37
N ASP A 203 8.94 -11.21 2.84
CA ASP A 203 10.13 -10.65 2.18
C ASP A 203 10.40 -11.32 0.83
N ASP A 204 10.17 -12.64 0.71
CA ASP A 204 10.25 -13.35 -0.58
C ASP A 204 9.23 -12.81 -1.61
N ALA A 205 8.15 -12.20 -1.14
CA ALA A 205 7.09 -11.64 -1.97
C ALA A 205 7.36 -10.19 -2.41
N SER A 206 8.48 -9.58 -2.03
CA SER A 206 8.87 -8.22 -2.46
C SER A 206 8.87 -8.05 -3.99
N VAL A 207 9.22 -9.10 -4.74
CA VAL A 207 9.16 -9.08 -6.22
C VAL A 207 7.74 -9.00 -6.77
N VAL A 208 6.73 -9.40 -5.99
CA VAL A 208 5.31 -9.33 -6.35
C VAL A 208 4.72 -7.98 -5.99
N PHE A 209 5.13 -7.43 -4.84
CA PHE A 209 4.69 -6.14 -4.37
C PHE A 209 5.79 -5.46 -3.54
N ASP A 210 6.20 -4.28 -4.00
CA ASP A 210 7.17 -3.39 -3.33
C ASP A 210 6.63 -1.96 -3.40
N GLY A 211 5.53 -1.73 -2.66
CA GLY A 211 4.84 -0.45 -2.61
C GLY A 211 5.24 0.39 -1.40
N SER A 212 4.39 1.37 -1.07
CA SER A 212 4.64 2.29 0.06
C SER A 212 4.47 1.62 1.43
N GLN A 213 3.96 0.38 1.50
CA GLN A 213 3.83 -0.39 2.73
C GLN A 213 4.51 -1.74 2.56
N VAL A 214 5.11 -2.21 3.65
CA VAL A 214 5.70 -3.54 3.72
C VAL A 214 4.58 -4.57 3.85
N LEU A 215 4.60 -5.60 2.99
CA LEU A 215 3.56 -6.63 2.93
C LEU A 215 3.30 -7.27 4.31
N PHE A 216 4.36 -7.58 5.06
CA PHE A 216 4.30 -8.14 6.41
C PHE A 216 3.40 -7.32 7.35
N ASN A 217 3.52 -5.99 7.33
CA ASN A 217 2.72 -5.12 8.18
C ASN A 217 1.30 -4.97 7.63
N TRP A 218 1.18 -4.77 6.33
CA TRP A 218 -0.11 -4.50 5.70
C TRP A 218 -1.09 -5.67 5.82
N VAL A 219 -0.66 -6.93 5.68
CA VAL A 219 -1.59 -8.08 5.82
C VAL A 219 -2.15 -8.22 7.24
N GLN A 220 -1.41 -7.75 8.26
CA GLN A 220 -1.88 -7.70 9.64
C GLN A 220 -2.86 -6.55 9.85
N ASP A 221 -2.56 -5.36 9.30
CA ASP A 221 -3.50 -4.23 9.30
C ASP A 221 -4.83 -4.62 8.64
N PHE A 222 -4.77 -5.38 7.54
CA PHE A 222 -5.95 -5.87 6.84
C PHE A 222 -6.76 -6.89 7.68
N ALA A 223 -6.10 -7.85 8.33
CA ALA A 223 -6.78 -8.80 9.20
C ALA A 223 -7.49 -8.10 10.38
N ILE A 224 -6.83 -7.12 10.99
CA ILE A 224 -7.42 -6.29 12.07
C ILE A 224 -8.66 -5.55 11.56
N GLU A 225 -8.60 -4.94 10.38
CA GLU A 225 -9.73 -4.18 9.85
C GLU A 225 -10.92 -5.07 9.46
N LEU A 226 -10.65 -6.28 8.93
CA LEU A 226 -11.69 -7.30 8.70
C LEU A 226 -12.36 -7.69 10.02
N HIS A 227 -11.58 -7.94 11.08
CA HIS A 227 -12.10 -8.26 12.40
C HIS A 227 -12.98 -7.13 12.95
N ASN A 228 -12.49 -5.89 12.91
CA ASN A 228 -13.23 -4.72 13.37
C ASN A 228 -14.56 -4.56 12.62
N THR A 229 -14.52 -4.70 11.29
CA THR A 229 -15.71 -4.56 10.45
C THR A 229 -16.70 -5.72 10.62
N ALA A 230 -16.20 -6.92 10.92
CA ALA A 230 -17.01 -8.12 11.12
C ALA A 230 -17.96 -8.02 12.33
N VAL A 231 -17.65 -7.17 13.31
CA VAL A 231 -18.52 -6.90 14.47
C VAL A 231 -19.90 -6.42 14.04
N ASP A 232 -19.95 -5.54 13.03
CA ASP A 232 -21.20 -4.96 12.52
C ASP A 232 -21.71 -5.66 11.25
N ASN A 233 -20.83 -6.33 10.50
CA ASN A 233 -21.19 -7.06 9.30
C ASN A 233 -20.45 -8.40 9.17
N ALA A 234 -21.14 -9.48 9.54
CA ALA A 234 -20.61 -10.84 9.57
C ALA A 234 -20.05 -11.35 8.23
N THR A 235 -20.41 -10.75 7.08
CA THR A 235 -19.83 -11.18 5.78
C THR A 235 -18.32 -10.99 5.72
N PHE A 236 -17.76 -10.05 6.49
CA PHE A 236 -16.32 -9.83 6.56
C PHE A 236 -15.60 -10.85 7.46
N ALA A 237 -16.32 -11.60 8.32
CA ALA A 237 -15.72 -12.67 9.11
C ALA A 237 -15.21 -13.80 8.21
N ASP A 238 -16.03 -14.24 7.25
CA ASP A 238 -15.64 -15.29 6.28
C ASP A 238 -14.45 -14.84 5.43
N THR A 239 -14.41 -13.56 5.06
CA THR A 239 -13.28 -12.96 4.33
C THR A 239 -12.01 -12.93 5.18
N GLY A 240 -12.14 -12.61 6.48
CA GLY A 240 -11.04 -12.66 7.45
C GLY A 240 -10.47 -14.06 7.64
N ILE A 241 -11.34 -15.06 7.77
CA ILE A 241 -10.92 -16.47 7.87
C ILE A 241 -10.13 -16.89 6.62
N GLN A 242 -10.65 -16.59 5.42
CA GLN A 242 -9.96 -16.92 4.18
C GLN A 242 -8.60 -16.23 4.08
N LEU A 243 -8.50 -14.95 4.45
CA LEU A 243 -7.23 -14.23 4.49
C LEU A 243 -6.23 -14.93 5.42
N CYS A 244 -6.65 -15.27 6.64
CA CYS A 244 -5.79 -15.91 7.63
C CYS A 244 -5.29 -17.28 7.14
N GLU A 245 -6.16 -18.09 6.54
CA GLU A 245 -5.80 -19.38 5.95
C GLU A 245 -4.81 -19.22 4.77
N ASP A 246 -5.06 -18.29 3.86
CA ASP A 246 -4.19 -18.00 2.73
C ASP A 246 -2.80 -17.57 3.21
N VAL A 247 -2.73 -16.62 4.16
CA VAL A 247 -1.47 -16.12 4.75
C VAL A 247 -0.70 -17.24 5.44
N LEU A 248 -1.35 -18.04 6.28
CA LEU A 248 -0.70 -19.13 7.01
C LEU A 248 -0.19 -20.23 6.08
N LYS A 249 -0.92 -20.51 4.99
CA LYS A 249 -0.53 -21.49 3.98
C LYS A 249 0.63 -20.99 3.12
N GLN A 250 0.58 -19.72 2.71
CA GLN A 250 1.55 -19.13 1.79
C GLN A 250 2.87 -18.78 2.48
N PHE A 251 2.82 -18.33 3.74
CA PHE A 251 4.00 -17.87 4.47
C PHE A 251 4.34 -18.75 5.69
N PRO A 252 4.63 -20.05 5.50
CA PRO A 252 4.85 -20.98 6.60
C PRO A 252 6.16 -20.73 7.36
N ASP A 253 7.12 -20.02 6.75
CA ASP A 253 8.45 -19.76 7.32
C ASP A 253 8.55 -18.39 8.01
N GLU A 254 7.43 -17.66 8.08
CA GLU A 254 7.34 -16.44 8.87
C GLU A 254 7.54 -16.67 10.37
N THR A 255 7.83 -15.58 11.08
CA THR A 255 8.05 -15.63 12.53
C THR A 255 6.88 -16.31 13.24
N GLU A 256 7.17 -17.00 14.36
CA GLU A 256 6.13 -17.66 15.15
C GLU A 256 5.08 -16.65 15.63
N LEU A 257 5.50 -15.46 16.06
CA LEU A 257 4.59 -14.39 16.48
C LEU A 257 3.64 -13.97 15.35
N PHE A 258 4.17 -13.74 14.13
CA PHE A 258 3.36 -13.42 12.97
C PHE A 258 2.30 -14.50 12.73
N ARG A 259 2.71 -15.77 12.67
CA ARG A 259 1.79 -16.89 12.43
C ARG A 259 0.77 -17.08 13.56
N LEU A 260 1.13 -16.76 14.81
CA LEU A 260 0.21 -16.81 15.95
C LEU A 260 -0.88 -15.74 15.85
N ASN A 261 -0.57 -14.53 15.36
CA ASN A 261 -1.57 -13.48 15.17
C ASN A 261 -2.70 -13.97 14.24
N PHE A 262 -2.37 -14.51 13.07
CA PHE A 262 -3.37 -15.04 12.14
C PHE A 262 -4.11 -16.29 12.63
N ARG A 263 -3.50 -17.10 13.51
CA ARG A 263 -4.20 -18.23 14.13
C ARG A 263 -5.18 -17.82 15.22
N ALA A 264 -4.91 -16.71 15.90
CA ALA A 264 -5.78 -16.20 16.95
C ALA A 264 -7.07 -15.58 16.40
N ASP A 265 -7.03 -15.14 15.14
CA ASP A 265 -8.15 -14.54 14.42
C ASP A 265 -9.04 -15.56 13.68
N LEU A 266 -8.66 -16.85 13.70
CA LEU A 266 -9.47 -18.01 13.26
C LEU A 266 -10.36 -18.55 14.39
#